data_AF-A0ABC9YI49-F1
#
_entry.id   AF-A0ABC9YI49-F1
#
_cell.length_a   1.000
_cell.length_b   1.000
_cell.length_c   1.000
_cell.angle_alpha   90.00
_cell.angle_beta   90.00
_cell.angle_gamma   90.00
#
_symmetry.space_group_name_H-M   'P 1'
#
loop_
_entity.id
_entity.type
_entity.pdbx_description
1 polymer ?
#
loop_
_entity_poly.entity_id
_entity_poly.type
_entity_poly.pdbx_seq_one_letter_code
_entity_poly.pdbx_strand_id
1 'polypeptide(L)'
;MLDLVLTNKEGLVGNVKLKGSLGCSDHKMVEFRILRAARRAHSKLTTLDLRRADFGLLRDLLGRIPWEKALEGRGAQESCLVFKGHLLQAQERCIPTKRKSSKNTKRPPWMNKELLGKVKQKKEAYRGWKQGQVAWEEYRETVRAARDQVRKAKALTEISLARDVKDNKKSFYRYVSDKRRTRENVGPLRNDTADLVTKDMEKAKVLNNFFASVFTGKRSSHTTQVTEGKGKRLGE
;
A
#
# COMPACT_ATOMS: atom_id res chain seq x y z
N MET A 1 31.95 29.38 -8.44
CA MET A 1 30.60 29.31 -9.05
C MET A 1 30.17 27.85 -9.01
N LEU A 2 29.29 27.46 -8.08
CA LEU A 2 29.01 26.05 -7.75
C LEU A 2 27.54 25.64 -7.86
N ASP A 3 26.66 26.52 -8.32
CA ASP A 3 25.22 26.26 -8.36
C ASP A 3 24.79 25.74 -9.74
N LEU A 4 24.60 24.42 -9.86
CA LEU A 4 24.28 23.72 -11.12
C LEU A 4 22.84 23.18 -11.13
N VAL A 5 22.16 23.30 -12.28
CA VAL A 5 20.87 22.65 -12.54
C VAL A 5 21.07 21.58 -13.61
N LEU A 6 21.10 20.31 -13.18
CA LEU A 6 21.28 19.17 -14.09
C LEU A 6 19.92 18.59 -14.50
N THR A 7 19.73 18.34 -15.80
CA THR A 7 18.56 17.66 -16.36
C THR A 7 19.00 16.52 -17.26
N ASN A 8 18.27 15.41 -17.25
CA ASN A 8 18.48 14.27 -18.16
C ASN A 8 17.56 14.32 -19.39
N LYS A 9 16.82 15.42 -19.56
CA LYS A 9 15.88 15.64 -20.67
C LYS A 9 16.07 17.05 -21.21
N GLU A 10 16.37 17.15 -22.49
CA GLU A 10 16.42 18.41 -23.22
C GLU A 10 15.04 19.10 -23.21
N GLY A 11 15.03 20.42 -23.04
CA GLY A 11 13.79 21.22 -22.99
C GLY A 11 12.94 21.07 -21.72
N LEU A 12 13.31 20.21 -20.77
CA LEU A 12 12.56 20.07 -19.49
C LEU A 12 12.71 21.30 -18.59
N VAL A 13 13.86 21.98 -18.68
CA VAL A 13 14.19 23.16 -17.88
C VAL A 13 14.28 24.35 -18.82
N GLY A 14 13.53 25.40 -18.52
CA GLY A 14 13.59 26.67 -19.25
C GLY A 14 13.59 27.86 -18.29
N ASN A 15 13.86 29.06 -18.80
CA ASN A 15 13.87 30.31 -18.01
C ASN A 15 14.78 30.26 -16.77
N VAL A 16 16.01 29.77 -16.93
CA VAL A 16 17.03 29.79 -15.86
C VAL A 16 17.49 31.23 -15.64
N LYS A 17 17.36 31.73 -14.41
CA LYS A 17 17.77 33.09 -14.01
C LYS A 17 18.46 33.03 -12.66
N LEU A 18 19.51 33.83 -12.50
CA LEU A 18 20.09 34.09 -11.20
C LEU A 18 19.28 35.21 -10.53
N LYS A 19 18.80 34.93 -9.32
CA LYS A 19 18.20 35.88 -8.39
C LYS A 19 19.23 36.30 -7.35
N GLY A 20 18.89 37.34 -6.58
CA GLY A 20 19.71 37.83 -5.47
C GLY A 20 20.02 36.77 -4.41
N SER A 21 20.85 37.14 -3.44
CA SER A 21 21.18 36.27 -2.31
C SER A 21 19.93 35.93 -1.49
N LEU A 22 19.89 34.68 -1.01
CA LEU A 22 18.81 34.19 -0.17
C LEU A 22 19.23 34.39 1.30
N GLY A 23 18.92 35.57 1.87
CA GLY A 23 19.40 35.97 3.20
C GLY A 23 20.88 36.39 3.18
N CYS A 24 21.64 36.04 4.23
CA CYS A 24 23.09 36.32 4.33
C CYS A 24 23.99 35.31 3.60
N SER A 25 23.41 34.48 2.72
CA SER A 25 24.18 33.50 1.94
C SER A 25 24.99 34.20 0.86
N ASP A 26 26.24 33.77 0.70
CA ASP A 26 27.12 34.13 -0.42
C ASP A 26 26.67 33.49 -1.76
N HIS A 27 25.79 32.48 -1.70
CA HIS A 27 25.19 31.85 -2.87
C HIS A 27 24.04 32.68 -3.49
N LYS A 28 24.03 32.75 -4.83
CA LYS A 28 22.95 33.36 -5.63
C LYS A 28 21.85 32.34 -5.90
N MET A 29 20.59 32.74 -5.74
CA MET A 29 19.46 31.84 -5.98
C MET A 29 19.32 31.53 -7.48
N VAL A 30 19.23 30.25 -7.85
CA VAL A 30 18.92 29.86 -9.24
C VAL A 30 17.41 29.60 -9.36
N GLU A 31 16.71 30.44 -10.13
CA GLU A 31 15.31 30.24 -10.49
C GLU A 31 15.21 29.61 -11.87
N PHE A 32 14.41 28.57 -12.03
CA PHE A 32 14.15 27.94 -13.32
C PHE A 32 12.71 27.43 -13.39
N ARG A 33 12.19 27.26 -14.61
CA ARG A 33 10.86 26.68 -14.87
C ARG A 33 11.02 25.26 -15.38
N ILE A 34 10.34 24.32 -14.72
CA ILE A 34 10.20 22.95 -15.22
C ILE A 34 9.00 22.92 -16.16
N LEU A 35 9.25 22.74 -17.45
CA LEU A 35 8.24 22.60 -18.49
C LEU A 35 7.70 21.17 -18.45
N ARG A 36 6.61 20.98 -17.69
CA ARG A 36 5.98 19.68 -17.52
C ARG A 36 4.57 19.70 -18.10
N ALA A 37 4.35 18.96 -19.19
CA ALA A 37 3.02 18.60 -19.64
C ALA A 37 2.40 17.63 -18.62
N ALA A 38 1.63 18.17 -17.67
CA ALA A 38 0.97 17.35 -16.66
C ALA A 38 -0.28 16.68 -17.25
N ARG A 39 -0.11 15.55 -17.94
CA ARG A 39 -1.23 14.60 -18.08
C ARG A 39 -1.43 13.95 -16.71
N ARG A 40 -2.40 14.45 -15.93
CA ARG A 40 -2.95 13.69 -14.80
C ARG A 40 -3.69 12.49 -15.39
N ALA A 41 -2.97 11.39 -15.57
CA ALA A 41 -3.62 10.09 -15.70
C ALA A 41 -4.31 9.82 -14.36
N HIS A 42 -5.61 10.06 -14.29
CA HIS A 42 -6.40 9.50 -13.20
C HIS A 42 -6.30 8.00 -13.33
N SER A 43 -5.59 7.34 -12.40
CA SER A 43 -5.61 5.89 -12.35
C SER A 43 -7.05 5.44 -12.10
N LYS A 44 -7.72 4.94 -13.15
CA LYS A 44 -9.06 4.34 -13.07
C LYS A 44 -8.99 2.95 -12.41
N LEU A 45 -8.16 2.80 -11.37
CA LEU A 45 -8.01 1.54 -10.66
C LEU A 45 -9.29 1.30 -9.85
N THR A 46 -10.05 0.30 -10.26
CA THR A 46 -11.19 -0.23 -9.50
C THR A 46 -10.69 -1.31 -8.55
N THR A 47 -11.32 -1.42 -7.39
CA THR A 47 -11.08 -2.48 -6.42
C THR A 47 -12.41 -2.99 -5.89
N LEU A 48 -12.48 -4.27 -5.56
CA LEU A 48 -13.65 -4.86 -4.91
C LEU A 48 -13.97 -4.16 -3.58
N ASP A 49 -15.24 -3.87 -3.33
CA ASP A 49 -15.70 -3.29 -2.08
C ASP A 49 -16.23 -4.38 -1.14
N LEU A 50 -15.30 -5.09 -0.48
CA LEU A 50 -15.63 -6.18 0.43
C LEU A 50 -16.55 -5.79 1.60
N ARG A 51 -16.68 -4.50 1.91
CA ARG A 51 -17.61 -4.02 2.95
C ARG A 51 -19.08 -4.09 2.51
N ARG A 52 -19.33 -4.02 1.21
CA ARG A 52 -20.65 -4.08 0.59
C ARG A 52 -20.89 -5.42 -0.12
N ALA A 53 -20.02 -6.39 0.11
CA ALA A 53 -20.15 -7.71 -0.46
C ALA A 53 -21.31 -8.46 0.19
N ASP A 54 -22.13 -9.11 -0.64
CA ASP A 54 -23.11 -10.09 -0.16
C ASP A 54 -22.44 -11.46 -0.01
N PHE A 55 -21.93 -11.73 1.20
CA PHE A 55 -21.30 -13.02 1.49
C PHE A 55 -22.31 -14.17 1.62
N GLY A 56 -23.61 -13.88 1.83
CA GLY A 56 -24.67 -14.89 1.84
C GLY A 56 -24.86 -15.43 0.43
N LEU A 57 -25.14 -14.54 -0.52
CA LEU A 57 -25.28 -14.87 -1.93
C LEU A 57 -24.03 -15.53 -2.51
N LEU A 58 -22.83 -15.07 -2.12
CA LEU A 58 -21.57 -15.66 -2.57
C LEU A 58 -21.46 -17.13 -2.13
N ARG A 59 -21.82 -17.44 -0.88
CA ARG A 59 -21.83 -18.82 -0.37
C ARG A 59 -22.87 -19.66 -1.09
N ASP A 60 -24.06 -19.13 -1.32
CA ASP A 60 -25.14 -19.86 -2.00
C ASP A 60 -24.75 -20.20 -3.45
N LEU A 61 -24.18 -19.25 -4.18
CA LEU A 61 -23.73 -19.47 -5.57
C LEU A 61 -22.62 -20.53 -5.65
N LEU A 62 -21.68 -20.53 -4.69
CA LEU A 62 -20.62 -21.52 -4.66
C LEU A 62 -21.10 -22.88 -4.13
N GLY A 63 -22.05 -22.90 -3.20
CA GLY A 63 -22.62 -24.12 -2.64
C GLY A 63 -23.55 -24.88 -3.61
N ARG A 64 -24.13 -24.19 -4.59
CA ARG A 64 -24.98 -24.81 -5.64
C ARG A 64 -24.19 -25.52 -6.73
N ILE A 65 -22.87 -25.34 -6.78
CA ILE A 65 -22.05 -25.96 -7.82
C ILE A 65 -21.81 -27.43 -7.43
N PRO A 66 -22.12 -28.41 -8.31
CA PRO A 66 -21.82 -29.81 -8.05
C PRO A 66 -20.31 -30.04 -8.23
N TRP A 67 -19.53 -29.72 -7.20
CA TRP A 67 -18.07 -29.72 -7.23
C TRP A 67 -17.49 -31.09 -7.57
N GLU A 68 -18.11 -32.17 -7.11
CA GLU A 68 -17.69 -33.54 -7.40
C GLU A 68 -17.66 -33.77 -8.90
N LYS A 69 -18.73 -33.42 -9.62
CA LYS A 69 -18.81 -33.55 -11.09
C LYS A 69 -17.96 -32.51 -11.81
N ALA A 70 -17.87 -31.29 -11.29
CA ALA A 70 -17.12 -30.21 -11.91
C ALA A 70 -15.60 -30.50 -11.93
N LEU A 71 -15.12 -31.24 -10.92
CA LEU A 71 -13.71 -31.56 -10.71
C LEU A 71 -13.36 -33.01 -11.08
N GLU A 72 -14.35 -33.84 -11.41
CA GLU A 72 -14.15 -35.24 -11.79
C GLU A 72 -13.20 -35.39 -12.97
N GLY A 73 -12.24 -36.32 -12.85
CA GLY A 73 -11.27 -36.64 -13.91
C GLY A 73 -10.23 -35.54 -14.19
N ARG A 74 -10.23 -34.42 -13.45
CA ARG A 74 -9.31 -33.30 -13.67
C ARG A 74 -8.06 -33.38 -12.79
N GLY A 75 -6.94 -32.94 -13.34
CA GLY A 75 -5.73 -32.72 -12.55
C GLY A 75 -5.87 -31.54 -11.57
N ALA A 76 -4.96 -31.41 -10.59
CA ALA A 76 -5.00 -30.35 -9.59
C ALA A 76 -4.98 -28.94 -10.22
N GLN A 77 -4.20 -28.75 -11.28
CA GLN A 77 -4.09 -27.46 -11.97
C GLN A 77 -5.38 -27.10 -12.70
N GLU A 78 -5.98 -28.04 -13.42
CA GLU A 78 -7.25 -27.84 -14.12
C GLU A 78 -8.40 -27.62 -13.14
N SER A 79 -8.44 -28.42 -12.06
CA SER A 79 -9.39 -28.26 -10.96
C SER A 79 -9.32 -26.87 -10.33
N CYS A 80 -8.11 -26.35 -10.11
CA CYS A 80 -7.89 -25.01 -9.58
C CYS A 80 -8.37 -23.91 -10.55
N LEU A 81 -8.20 -24.09 -11.85
CA LEU A 81 -8.71 -23.15 -12.87
C LEU A 81 -10.24 -23.13 -12.89
N VAL A 82 -10.89 -24.30 -12.85
CA VAL A 82 -12.35 -24.43 -12.78
C VAL A 82 -12.90 -23.75 -11.52
N PHE A 83 -12.31 -24.05 -10.36
CA PHE A 83 -12.66 -23.41 -9.10
C PHE A 83 -12.51 -21.88 -9.18
N LYS A 84 -11.37 -21.40 -9.68
CA LYS A 84 -11.11 -19.96 -9.82
C LYS A 84 -12.11 -19.29 -10.75
N GLY A 85 -12.49 -19.94 -11.85
CA GLY A 85 -13.49 -19.45 -12.79
C GLY A 85 -14.83 -19.21 -12.10
N HIS A 86 -15.34 -20.22 -11.41
CA HIS A 86 -16.60 -20.12 -10.65
C HIS A 86 -16.54 -19.10 -9.52
N LEU A 87 -15.41 -19.04 -8.79
CA LEU A 87 -15.20 -18.05 -7.74
C LEU A 87 -15.23 -16.62 -8.29
N LEU A 88 -14.55 -16.35 -9.40
CA LEU A 88 -14.53 -15.02 -10.02
C LEU A 88 -15.91 -14.63 -10.55
N GLN A 89 -16.63 -15.57 -11.15
CA GLN A 89 -17.99 -15.34 -11.62
C GLN A 89 -18.95 -15.00 -10.47
N ALA A 90 -18.87 -15.74 -9.36
CA ALA A 90 -19.68 -15.46 -8.18
C ALA A 90 -19.27 -14.13 -7.52
N GLN A 91 -17.96 -13.83 -7.48
CA GLN A 91 -17.42 -12.58 -6.98
C GLN A 91 -17.95 -11.37 -7.76
N GLU A 92 -18.01 -11.42 -9.09
CA GLU A 92 -18.52 -10.33 -9.93
C GLU A 92 -20.00 -10.02 -9.65
N ARG A 93 -20.79 -11.04 -9.31
CA ARG A 93 -22.21 -10.88 -9.00
C ARG A 93 -22.46 -10.39 -7.58
N CYS A 94 -21.61 -10.76 -6.63
CA CYS A 94 -21.85 -10.54 -5.20
C CYS A 94 -21.07 -9.36 -4.62
N ILE A 95 -19.99 -8.93 -5.27
CA ILE A 95 -19.08 -7.93 -4.73
C ILE A 95 -19.01 -6.71 -5.65
N PRO A 96 -19.65 -5.59 -5.29
CA PRO A 96 -19.58 -4.39 -6.09
C PRO A 96 -18.14 -3.84 -6.14
N THR A 97 -17.78 -3.22 -7.26
CA THR A 97 -16.49 -2.54 -7.38
C THR A 97 -16.60 -1.08 -6.92
N LYS A 98 -15.54 -0.57 -6.30
CA LYS A 98 -15.36 0.85 -6.01
C LYS A 98 -14.13 1.40 -6.71
N ARG A 99 -14.21 2.66 -7.10
CA ARG A 99 -13.02 3.39 -7.56
C ARG A 99 -12.06 3.54 -6.39
N LYS A 100 -10.78 3.20 -6.59
CA LYS A 100 -9.73 3.67 -5.68
C LYS A 100 -9.68 5.18 -5.79
N SER A 101 -10.24 5.87 -4.80
CA SER A 101 -9.98 7.30 -4.69
C SER A 101 -8.49 7.47 -4.40
N SER A 102 -7.77 8.12 -5.31
CA SER A 102 -6.38 8.56 -5.06
C SER A 102 -6.28 9.52 -3.86
N LYS A 103 -7.43 10.05 -3.38
CA LYS A 103 -7.55 10.92 -2.21
C LYS A 103 -7.44 10.21 -0.85
N ASN A 104 -7.43 8.89 -0.81
CA ASN A 104 -7.11 8.16 0.42
C ASN A 104 -5.60 7.95 0.54
N THR A 105 -4.83 9.03 0.47
CA THR A 105 -3.63 9.08 1.31
C THR A 105 -4.14 8.94 2.72
N LYS A 106 -4.12 7.72 3.28
CA LYS A 106 -4.38 7.51 4.71
C LYS A 106 -3.62 8.59 5.45
N ARG A 107 -4.34 9.45 6.16
CA ARG A 107 -3.70 10.48 6.97
C ARG A 107 -2.71 9.77 7.88
N PRO A 108 -1.44 10.22 7.94
CA PRO A 108 -0.49 9.63 8.86
C PRO A 108 -1.08 9.64 10.28
N PRO A 109 -0.80 8.63 11.12
CA PRO A 109 -1.42 8.53 12.44
C PRO A 109 -1.19 9.76 13.34
N TRP A 110 -0.06 10.46 13.14
CA TRP A 110 0.29 11.70 13.84
C TRP A 110 -0.46 12.94 13.35
N MET A 111 -1.25 12.86 12.26
CA MET A 111 -1.84 14.03 11.59
C MET A 111 -3.29 14.26 12.04
N ASN A 112 -3.46 15.17 13.00
CA ASN A 112 -4.77 15.66 13.46
C ASN A 112 -5.24 16.90 12.66
N LYS A 113 -6.48 17.36 12.93
CA LYS A 113 -7.11 18.50 12.22
C LYS A 113 -6.35 19.82 12.44
N GLU A 114 -5.80 20.02 13.64
CA GLU A 114 -5.05 21.21 14.02
C GLU A 114 -3.71 21.32 13.28
N LEU A 115 -2.91 20.25 13.27
CA LEU A 115 -1.65 20.17 12.54
C LEU A 115 -1.86 20.35 11.04
N LEU A 116 -2.97 19.85 10.50
CA LEU A 116 -3.33 20.10 9.11
C LEU A 116 -3.57 21.59 8.85
N GLY A 117 -4.21 22.30 9.79
CA GLY A 117 -4.34 23.75 9.78
C GLY A 117 -2.97 24.45 9.74
N LYS A 118 -2.04 24.07 10.62
CA LYS A 118 -0.67 24.62 10.64
C LYS A 118 0.10 24.35 9.34
N VAL A 119 -0.05 23.16 8.75
CA VAL A 119 0.55 22.84 7.45
C VAL A 119 -0.03 23.70 6.32
N LYS A 120 -1.35 23.98 6.34
CA LYS A 120 -1.99 24.90 5.40
C LYS A 120 -1.49 26.34 5.60
N GLN A 121 -1.45 26.82 6.84
CA GLN A 121 -0.93 28.14 7.18
C GLN A 121 0.51 28.33 6.69
N LYS A 122 1.37 27.33 6.86
CA LYS A 122 2.73 27.32 6.30
C LYS A 122 2.74 27.48 4.76
N LYS A 123 1.80 26.82 4.07
CA LYS A 123 1.68 26.89 2.62
C LYS A 123 1.17 28.25 2.16
N GLU A 124 0.24 28.84 2.89
CA GLU A 124 -0.30 30.18 2.64
C GLU A 124 0.75 31.25 2.88
N ALA A 125 1.48 31.17 3.99
CA ALA A 125 2.62 32.04 4.29
C ALA A 125 3.69 31.97 3.17
N TYR A 126 3.97 30.79 2.63
CA TYR A 126 4.87 30.66 1.46
C TYR A 126 4.33 31.40 0.22
N ARG A 127 3.02 31.33 -0.06
CA ARG A 127 2.43 32.06 -1.19
C ARG A 127 2.51 33.57 -0.97
N GLY A 128 2.14 34.03 0.22
CA GLY A 128 2.16 35.45 0.59
C GLY A 128 3.58 36.01 0.52
N TRP A 129 4.57 35.30 1.07
CA TRP A 129 5.98 35.68 0.96
C TRP A 129 6.45 35.75 -0.49
N LYS A 130 6.09 34.75 -1.30
CA LYS A 130 6.43 34.74 -2.74
C LYS A 130 5.81 35.90 -3.52
N GLN A 131 4.68 36.43 -3.05
CA GLN A 131 3.96 37.56 -3.63
C GLN A 131 4.35 38.91 -3.01
N GLY A 132 5.29 38.93 -2.05
CA GLY A 132 5.71 40.14 -1.35
C GLY A 132 4.72 40.66 -0.30
N GLN A 133 3.67 39.89 0.02
CA GLN A 133 2.63 40.26 0.98
C GLN A 133 2.98 39.92 2.44
N VAL A 134 3.98 39.07 2.64
CA VAL A 134 4.39 38.57 3.96
C VAL A 134 5.90 38.76 4.08
N ALA A 135 6.35 39.35 5.19
CA ALA A 135 7.76 39.52 5.46
C ALA A 135 8.47 38.17 5.58
N TRP A 136 9.76 38.13 5.22
CA TRP A 136 10.56 36.91 5.33
C TRP A 136 10.57 36.34 6.75
N GLU A 137 10.63 37.22 7.75
CA GLU A 137 10.68 36.87 9.18
C GLU A 137 9.42 36.14 9.64
N GLU A 138 8.25 36.71 9.34
CA GLU A 138 6.94 36.11 9.64
C GLU A 138 6.76 34.73 8.96
N TYR A 139 7.20 34.61 7.70
CA TYR A 139 7.21 33.32 7.00
C TYR A 139 8.13 32.32 7.69
N ARG A 140 9.35 32.74 8.05
CA ARG A 140 10.36 31.89 8.71
C ARG A 140 9.84 31.36 10.04
N GLU A 141 9.22 32.21 10.85
CA GLU A 141 8.62 31.83 12.13
C GLU A 141 7.48 30.83 11.95
N THR A 142 6.56 31.11 11.02
CA THR A 142 5.45 30.19 10.69
C THR A 142 5.96 28.81 10.26
N VAL A 143 7.03 28.78 9.46
CA VAL A 143 7.68 27.52 9.04
C VAL A 143 8.31 26.78 10.21
N ARG A 144 9.03 27.47 11.09
CA ARG A 144 9.66 26.87 12.27
C ARG A 144 8.61 26.28 13.21
N ALA A 145 7.60 27.06 13.57
CA ALA A 145 6.51 26.62 14.44
C ALA A 145 5.77 25.40 13.86
N ALA A 146 5.42 25.41 12.57
CA ALA A 146 4.76 24.28 11.93
C ALA A 146 5.65 23.03 11.88
N ARG A 147 6.96 23.17 11.66
CA ARG A 147 7.91 22.05 11.67
C ARG A 147 8.04 21.44 13.06
N ASP A 148 8.15 22.27 14.09
CA ASP A 148 8.28 21.83 15.48
C ASP A 148 7.04 21.07 15.94
N GLN A 149 5.85 21.58 15.64
CA GLN A 149 4.59 20.90 15.96
C GLN A 149 4.47 19.55 15.26
N VAL A 150 4.84 19.46 13.98
CA VAL A 150 4.87 18.19 13.25
C VAL A 150 5.88 17.21 13.86
N ARG A 151 7.05 17.71 14.31
CA ARG A 151 8.06 16.89 14.98
C ARG A 151 7.53 16.32 16.30
N LYS A 152 6.95 17.16 17.14
CA LYS A 152 6.33 16.77 18.43
C LYS A 152 5.22 15.74 18.23
N ALA A 153 4.33 15.96 17.27
CA ALA A 153 3.23 15.05 16.98
C ALA A 153 3.69 13.65 16.53
N LYS A 154 4.73 13.59 15.68
CA LYS A 154 5.35 12.33 15.28
C LYS A 154 5.95 11.60 16.48
N ALA A 155 6.73 12.30 17.30
CA ALA A 155 7.36 11.73 18.48
C ALA A 155 6.31 11.19 19.47
N LEU A 156 5.24 11.94 19.74
CA LEU A 156 4.14 11.48 20.61
C LEU A 156 3.47 10.20 20.10
N THR A 157 3.25 10.13 18.78
CA THR A 157 2.66 8.94 18.16
C THR A 157 3.58 7.73 18.23
N GLU A 158 4.89 7.93 18.08
CA GLU A 158 5.89 6.87 18.22
C GLU A 158 6.02 6.41 19.67
N ILE A 159 5.96 7.34 20.64
CA ILE A 159 5.93 7.04 22.07
C ILE A 159 4.68 6.22 22.44
N SER A 160 3.49 6.62 21.97
CA SER A 160 2.27 5.84 22.23
C SER A 160 2.36 4.44 21.62
N LEU A 161 2.85 4.33 20.37
CA LEU A 161 3.06 3.04 19.73
C LEU A 161 4.04 2.14 20.50
N ALA A 162 5.10 2.72 21.08
CA ALA A 162 6.09 2.00 21.87
C ALA A 162 5.53 1.54 23.24
N ARG A 163 4.70 2.37 23.88
CA ARG A 163 4.03 2.03 25.15
C ARG A 163 3.03 0.88 24.96
N ASP A 164 2.26 0.93 23.88
CA ASP A 164 1.19 -0.02 23.61
C ASP A 164 1.66 -1.31 22.91
N VAL A 165 2.98 -1.54 22.78
CA VAL A 165 3.51 -2.72 22.07
C VAL A 165 3.04 -4.01 22.71
N LYS A 166 2.98 -4.07 24.05
CA LYS A 166 2.59 -5.30 24.76
C LYS A 166 1.15 -5.71 24.43
N ASP A 167 0.25 -4.74 24.38
CA ASP A 167 -1.19 -4.97 24.16
C ASP A 167 -1.55 -5.01 22.66
N ASN A 168 -0.85 -4.25 21.81
CA ASN A 168 -1.15 -4.10 20.39
C ASN A 168 0.10 -4.17 19.50
N LYS A 169 0.78 -5.32 19.55
CA LYS A 169 1.96 -5.66 18.71
C LYS A 169 1.73 -5.36 17.21
N LYS A 170 0.51 -5.62 16.71
CA LYS A 170 0.16 -5.45 15.29
C LYS A 170 0.28 -4.00 14.82
N SER A 171 -0.08 -3.04 15.67
CA SER A 171 0.00 -1.61 15.32
C SER A 171 1.44 -1.13 15.16
N PHE A 172 2.32 -1.57 16.06
CA PHE A 172 3.75 -1.30 16.03
C PHE A 172 4.44 -1.92 14.82
N TYR A 173 4.28 -3.22 14.57
CA TYR A 173 4.90 -3.87 13.41
C TYR A 173 4.38 -3.31 12.07
N ARG A 174 3.11 -2.91 12.01
CA ARG A 174 2.56 -2.17 10.86
C ARG A 174 3.25 -0.82 10.67
N TYR A 175 3.46 -0.06 11.74
CA TYR A 175 4.18 1.22 11.67
C TYR A 175 5.62 1.01 11.17
N VAL A 176 6.34 0.03 11.72
CA VAL A 176 7.71 -0.32 11.29
C VAL A 176 7.73 -0.73 9.82
N SER A 177 6.80 -1.60 9.41
CA SER A 177 6.67 -2.05 8.01
C SER A 177 6.39 -0.88 7.05
N ASP A 178 5.50 0.05 7.42
CA ASP A 178 5.22 1.26 6.62
C ASP A 178 6.43 2.20 6.50
N LYS A 179 7.37 2.15 7.45
CA LYS A 179 8.61 2.95 7.45
C LYS A 179 9.77 2.29 6.71
N ARG A 180 9.77 0.96 6.59
CA ARG A 180 10.78 0.24 5.81
C ARG A 180 10.65 0.64 4.34
N ARG A 181 11.73 1.16 3.76
CA ARG A 181 11.79 1.58 2.35
C ARG A 181 11.65 0.41 1.38
N THR A 182 12.06 -0.77 1.81
CA THR A 182 11.98 -2.03 1.07
C THR A 182 10.84 -2.87 1.64
N ARG A 183 9.99 -3.39 0.76
CA ARG A 183 9.17 -4.55 1.11
C ARG A 183 10.10 -5.75 1.07
N GLU A 184 10.15 -6.51 2.15
CA GLU A 184 10.79 -7.84 2.13
C GLU A 184 9.99 -8.69 1.13
N ASN A 185 10.54 -8.83 -0.07
CA ASN A 185 10.11 -9.86 -1.00
C ASN A 185 10.84 -11.14 -0.62
N VAL A 186 10.28 -12.29 -0.99
CA VAL A 186 10.99 -13.57 -0.87
C VAL A 186 12.35 -13.42 -1.58
N GLY A 187 13.43 -13.61 -0.82
CA GLY A 187 14.79 -13.54 -1.34
C GLY A 187 15.02 -14.56 -2.47
N PRO A 188 16.15 -14.49 -3.17
CA PRO A 188 16.51 -15.53 -4.12
C PRO A 188 16.52 -16.90 -3.42
N LEU A 189 15.91 -17.91 -4.05
CA LEU A 189 15.86 -19.27 -3.52
C LEU A 189 16.89 -20.14 -4.25
N ARG A 190 17.35 -21.22 -3.63
CA ARG A 190 18.09 -22.27 -4.36
C ARG A 190 17.12 -23.35 -4.79
N ASN A 191 17.19 -23.74 -6.05
CA ASN A 191 16.49 -24.93 -6.54
C ASN A 191 17.31 -26.20 -6.24
N ASP A 192 16.77 -27.34 -6.66
CA ASP A 192 17.40 -28.65 -6.45
C ASP A 192 18.74 -28.82 -7.23
N THR A 193 18.96 -28.02 -8.28
CA THR A 193 20.24 -27.94 -9.02
C THR A 193 21.23 -26.95 -8.41
N ALA A 194 20.93 -26.41 -7.21
CA ALA A 194 21.71 -25.40 -6.48
C ALA A 194 21.83 -24.01 -7.15
N ASP A 195 21.09 -23.77 -8.22
CA ASP A 195 21.03 -22.48 -8.91
C ASP A 195 20.20 -21.45 -8.16
N LEU A 196 20.60 -20.18 -8.29
CA LEU A 196 19.95 -19.07 -7.63
C LEU A 196 18.73 -18.57 -8.44
N VAL A 197 17.55 -18.82 -7.90
CA VAL A 197 16.27 -18.46 -8.49
C VAL A 197 15.81 -17.08 -8.01
N THR A 198 15.78 -16.11 -8.94
CA THR A 198 15.43 -14.72 -8.66
C THR A 198 14.03 -14.34 -9.14
N LYS A 199 13.47 -15.03 -10.14
CA LYS A 199 12.14 -14.75 -10.70
C LYS A 199 11.03 -15.36 -9.84
N ASP A 200 9.94 -14.62 -9.63
CA ASP A 200 8.85 -15.02 -8.73
C ASP A 200 8.15 -16.32 -9.16
N MET A 201 7.98 -16.55 -10.46
CA MET A 201 7.38 -17.78 -10.99
C MET A 201 8.23 -19.01 -10.67
N GLU A 202 9.55 -18.89 -10.81
CA GLU A 202 10.49 -19.98 -10.54
C GLU A 202 10.60 -20.22 -9.03
N LYS A 203 10.60 -19.17 -8.20
CA LYS A 203 10.54 -19.29 -6.73
C LYS A 203 9.29 -20.05 -6.30
N ALA A 204 8.14 -19.74 -6.88
CA ALA A 204 6.88 -20.45 -6.59
C ALA A 204 6.96 -21.93 -6.96
N LYS A 205 7.60 -22.29 -8.08
CA LYS A 205 7.82 -23.68 -8.47
C LYS A 205 8.73 -24.42 -7.48
N VAL A 206 9.85 -23.83 -7.06
CA VAL A 206 10.75 -24.41 -6.06
C VAL A 206 10.02 -24.69 -4.76
N LEU A 207 9.26 -23.70 -4.25
CA LEU A 207 8.45 -23.87 -3.05
C LEU A 207 7.40 -24.97 -3.24
N ASN A 208 6.69 -25.00 -4.37
CA ASN A 208 5.67 -26.00 -4.65
C ASN A 208 6.24 -27.43 -4.73
N ASN A 209 7.42 -27.60 -5.33
CA ASN A 209 8.11 -28.89 -5.38
C ASN A 209 8.49 -29.38 -3.98
N PHE A 210 9.00 -28.48 -3.13
CA PHE A 210 9.27 -28.79 -1.73
C PHE A 210 8.00 -29.14 -0.95
N PHE A 211 6.91 -28.38 -1.14
CA PHE A 211 5.63 -28.70 -0.52
C PHE A 211 5.10 -30.07 -0.97
N ALA A 212 5.22 -30.41 -2.25
CA ALA A 212 4.82 -31.71 -2.76
C ALA A 212 5.69 -32.85 -2.20
N SER A 213 6.99 -32.64 -2.01
CA SER A 213 7.90 -33.68 -1.52
C SER A 213 7.69 -34.04 -0.05
N VAL A 214 7.24 -33.09 0.78
CA VAL A 214 6.91 -33.35 2.20
C VAL A 214 5.50 -33.92 2.39
N PHE A 215 4.65 -33.87 1.36
CA PHE A 215 3.34 -34.51 1.38
C PHE A 215 3.50 -36.03 1.19
N THR A 216 3.63 -36.76 2.30
CA THR A 216 3.60 -38.22 2.31
C THR A 216 2.16 -38.71 2.17
N GLY A 217 1.86 -39.34 1.03
CA GLY A 217 0.54 -39.88 0.75
C GLY A 217 0.20 -41.07 1.65
N LYS A 218 -0.38 -40.84 2.84
CA LYS A 218 -1.30 -41.82 3.41
C LYS A 218 -2.61 -41.73 2.65
N ARG A 219 -2.73 -42.48 1.54
CA ARG A 219 -4.04 -42.89 1.03
C ARG A 219 -4.64 -43.85 2.05
N SER A 220 -5.19 -43.33 3.14
CA SER A 220 -6.16 -44.06 3.95
C SER A 220 -7.49 -43.93 3.25
N SER A 221 -7.95 -45.01 2.63
CA SER A 221 -9.32 -45.17 2.14
C SER A 221 -10.28 -45.16 3.33
N HIS A 222 -10.54 -43.98 3.89
CA HIS A 222 -11.59 -43.77 4.87
C HIS A 222 -12.57 -42.79 4.26
N THR A 223 -13.69 -43.35 3.77
CA THR A 223 -14.94 -42.64 3.57
C THR A 223 -15.28 -41.92 4.87
N THR A 224 -15.02 -40.62 4.93
CA THR A 224 -15.42 -39.80 6.07
C THR A 224 -16.93 -39.62 5.97
N GLN A 225 -17.69 -40.43 6.71
CA GLN A 225 -19.07 -40.09 7.02
C GLN A 225 -19.06 -38.77 7.79
N VAL A 226 -19.66 -37.74 7.20
CA VAL A 226 -19.93 -36.48 7.87
C VAL A 226 -21.02 -36.75 8.90
N THR A 227 -20.65 -36.88 10.17
CA THR A 227 -21.63 -36.85 11.26
C THR A 227 -22.09 -35.41 11.44
N GLU A 228 -23.41 -35.26 11.32
CA GLU A 228 -24.17 -34.03 11.47
C GLU A 228 -23.98 -33.45 12.88
N GLY A 229 -23.20 -32.37 12.99
CA GLY A 229 -23.01 -31.64 14.23
C GLY A 229 -24.29 -30.91 14.62
N LYS A 230 -25.09 -31.51 15.51
CA LYS A 230 -26.23 -30.86 16.16
C LYS A 230 -25.77 -29.56 16.85
N GLY A 231 -26.18 -28.43 16.30
CA GLY A 231 -26.08 -27.13 16.96
C GLY A 231 -26.94 -27.12 18.22
N LYS A 232 -26.32 -27.08 19.40
CA LYS A 232 -27.00 -26.69 20.63
C LYS A 232 -27.20 -25.17 20.62
N ARG A 233 -28.48 -24.78 20.61
CA ARG A 233 -28.96 -23.41 20.85
C ARG A 233 -28.55 -22.92 22.24
N LEU A 234 -28.33 -21.61 22.32
CA LEU A 234 -28.28 -20.79 23.54
C LEU A 234 -29.68 -20.66 24.20
N GLY A 235 -29.67 -20.47 25.51
CA GLY A 235 -30.81 -20.11 26.40
C GLY A 235 -31.22 -21.28 27.30
N GLU A 236 -31.27 -21.18 28.63
CA GLU A 236 -31.32 -20.07 29.59
C GLU A 236 -30.38 -20.29 30.77
#